data_AF-A0A244E9Q8-F1
#
_entry.id   AF-A0A244E9Q8-F1
#
_cell.length_a   1.000
_cell.length_b   1.000
_cell.length_c   1.000
_cell.angle_alpha   90.00
_cell.angle_beta   90.00
_cell.angle_gamma   90.00
#
_symmetry.space_group_name_H-M   'P 1'
#
loop_
_entity.id
_entity.type
_entity.pdbx_description
1 polymer ?
#
loop_
_entity_poly.entity_id
_entity_poly.type
_entity_poly.pdbx_seq_one_letter_code
_entity_poly.pdbx_strand_id
1 'polypeptide(L)'
;MDNDDDPDETLEVLSRINFNGMGWIAKLTANERVELLKRFAALPYAMEVESTRGCVAVLHGEVPRGMDWEDFVAGLEHGDADVLESCLRGRERLKRGDSRGVPGIGRIFAGHTPQPAASSSSRQFGGAARLGNCYATDSGAVFAELSNRRGAALTMANMAFQTGSLTSPREEGRVRLHDQTADAPLGAYAEAEQTAPRG
;
A
#
# COMPACT_ATOMS: atom_id res chain seq x y z
N MET A 1 38.99 -9.90 -22.95
CA MET A 1 38.11 -8.72 -23.09
C MET A 1 37.52 -8.54 -21.71
N ASP A 2 38.26 -7.84 -20.88
CA ASP A 2 37.89 -7.59 -19.49
C ASP A 2 36.83 -6.50 -19.51
N ASN A 3 35.57 -6.90 -19.36
CA ASN A 3 34.51 -5.94 -19.06
C ASN A 3 34.59 -5.69 -17.55
N ASP A 4 35.59 -4.87 -17.18
CA ASP A 4 35.74 -4.27 -15.86
C ASP A 4 34.69 -3.14 -15.73
N ASP A 5 33.41 -3.48 -15.90
CA ASP A 5 32.32 -2.55 -15.62
C ASP A 5 32.33 -2.35 -14.10
N ASP A 6 32.91 -1.23 -13.66
CA ASP A 6 32.86 -0.81 -12.27
C ASP A 6 31.38 -0.67 -11.86
N PRO A 7 30.88 -1.48 -10.91
CA PRO A 7 29.50 -1.39 -10.45
C PRO A 7 29.15 0.00 -9.91
N ASP A 8 30.14 0.75 -9.39
CA ASP A 8 29.93 2.11 -8.90
C ASP A 8 29.76 3.11 -10.04
N GLU A 9 30.54 3.01 -11.12
CA GLU A 9 30.37 3.85 -12.32
C GLU A 9 29.00 3.59 -12.99
N THR A 10 28.63 2.31 -13.14
CA THR A 10 27.32 1.91 -13.68
C THR A 10 26.18 2.48 -12.84
N LEU A 11 26.29 2.38 -11.52
CA LEU A 11 25.27 2.90 -10.63
C LEU A 11 25.21 4.43 -10.64
N GLU A 12 26.34 5.12 -10.75
CA GLU A 12 26.35 6.58 -10.91
C GLU A 12 25.55 6.99 -12.14
N VAL A 13 25.77 6.33 -13.28
CA VAL A 13 25.02 6.59 -14.52
C VAL A 13 23.52 6.30 -14.34
N LEU A 14 23.16 5.15 -13.77
CA LEU A 14 21.77 4.78 -13.52
C LEU A 14 21.07 5.72 -12.53
N SER A 15 21.79 6.29 -11.56
CA SER A 15 21.24 7.22 -10.56
C SER A 15 20.73 8.53 -11.15
N ARG A 16 21.23 8.90 -12.34
CA ARG A 16 20.80 10.07 -13.10
C ARG A 16 19.45 9.85 -13.79
N ILE A 17 19.03 8.59 -13.96
CA ILE A 17 17.69 8.24 -14.42
C ILE A 17 16.76 8.34 -13.22
N ASN A 18 15.68 9.11 -13.32
CA ASN A 18 14.68 9.20 -12.26
C ASN A 18 13.90 7.89 -12.13
N PHE A 19 14.48 6.92 -11.43
CA PHE A 19 13.86 5.63 -11.11
C PHE A 19 13.19 5.71 -9.74
N ASN A 20 12.00 6.31 -9.69
CA ASN A 20 11.21 6.47 -8.45
C ASN A 20 11.99 7.12 -7.29
N GLY A 21 12.90 8.06 -7.61
CA GLY A 21 13.71 8.75 -6.60
C GLY A 21 14.86 7.93 -6.01
N MET A 22 15.23 6.78 -6.57
CA MET A 22 16.29 5.89 -6.06
C MET A 22 17.73 6.41 -6.24
N GLY A 23 17.93 7.64 -6.74
CA GLY A 23 19.26 8.22 -7.00
C GLY A 23 20.15 8.36 -5.75
N TRP A 24 19.58 8.29 -4.55
CA TRP A 24 20.34 8.30 -3.30
C TRP A 24 21.21 7.03 -3.10
N ILE A 25 20.89 5.91 -3.74
CA ILE A 25 21.64 4.66 -3.60
C ILE A 25 23.07 4.78 -4.12
N ALA A 26 23.30 5.61 -5.14
CA ALA A 26 24.65 5.90 -5.65
C ALA A 26 25.54 6.63 -4.64
N LYS A 27 24.95 7.25 -3.61
CA LYS A 27 25.71 7.92 -2.54
C LYS A 27 26.15 6.99 -1.42
N LEU A 28 25.71 5.73 -1.46
CA LEU A 28 26.04 4.73 -0.46
C LEU A 28 27.30 3.97 -0.86
N THR A 29 28.06 3.54 0.14
CA THR A 29 29.14 2.56 -0.03
C THR A 29 28.57 1.18 -0.40
N ALA A 30 29.41 0.33 -1.01
CA ALA A 30 29.01 -1.04 -1.35
C ALA A 30 28.46 -1.84 -0.15
N ASN A 31 29.08 -1.69 1.03
CA ASN A 31 28.63 -2.35 2.25
C ASN A 31 27.25 -1.87 2.71
N GLU A 32 26.98 -0.56 2.65
CA GLU A 32 25.65 -0.01 2.98
C GLU A 32 24.57 -0.52 2.03
N ARG A 33 24.89 -0.63 0.73
CA ARG A 33 23.96 -1.18 -0.27
C ARG A 33 23.63 -2.65 0.00
N VAL A 34 24.64 -3.47 0.28
CA VAL A 34 24.45 -4.89 0.63
C VAL A 34 23.59 -5.03 1.88
N GLU A 35 23.81 -4.19 2.90
CA GLU A 35 23.03 -4.22 4.13
C GLU A 35 21.57 -3.81 3.89
N LEU A 36 21.32 -2.79 3.07
CA LEU A 36 19.96 -2.41 2.68
C LEU A 36 19.26 -3.48 1.86
N LEU A 37 19.94 -4.10 0.90
CA LEU A 37 19.38 -5.18 0.09
C LEU A 37 18.96 -6.37 0.96
N LYS A 38 19.79 -6.75 1.95
CA LYS A 38 19.43 -7.79 2.92
C LYS A 38 18.18 -7.42 3.73
N ARG A 39 18.06 -6.16 4.16
CA ARG A 39 16.90 -5.68 4.89
C ARG A 39 15.64 -5.65 4.04
N PHE A 40 15.72 -5.18 2.80
CA PHE A 40 14.60 -5.17 1.87
C PHE A 40 14.16 -6.58 1.48
N ALA A 41 15.10 -7.50 1.27
CA ALA A 41 14.78 -8.90 0.98
C ALA A 41 14.11 -9.62 2.16
N ALA A 42 14.30 -9.13 3.40
CA ALA A 42 13.66 -9.68 4.59
C ALA A 42 12.27 -9.07 4.88
N LEU A 43 11.84 -8.04 4.14
CA LEU A 43 10.51 -7.46 4.32
C LEU A 43 9.44 -8.40 3.74
N PRO A 44 8.34 -8.64 4.47
CA PRO A 44 7.22 -9.40 3.91
C PRO A 44 6.49 -8.58 2.83
N TYR A 45 5.93 -9.26 1.84
CA TYR A 45 5.07 -8.62 0.83
C TYR A 45 3.73 -8.14 1.42
N ALA A 46 3.19 -8.92 2.35
CA ALA A 46 1.97 -8.62 3.08
C ALA A 46 2.13 -9.05 4.54
N MET A 47 1.49 -8.30 5.45
CA MET A 47 1.42 -8.63 6.87
C MET A 47 -0.03 -8.76 7.27
N GLU A 48 -0.31 -9.78 8.09
CA GLU A 48 -1.58 -9.97 8.74
C GLU A 48 -1.44 -9.64 10.23
N VAL A 49 -2.35 -8.82 10.76
CA VAL A 49 -2.28 -8.27 12.11
C VAL A 49 -3.64 -8.36 12.78
N GLU A 50 -3.67 -9.08 13.90
CA GLU A 50 -4.85 -9.13 14.76
C GLU A 50 -5.09 -7.77 15.42
N SER A 51 -6.34 -7.32 15.38
CA SER A 51 -6.79 -6.09 16.05
C SER A 51 -7.99 -6.38 16.94
N THR A 52 -8.33 -5.44 17.83
CA THR A 52 -9.51 -5.55 18.70
C THR A 52 -10.84 -5.67 17.94
N ARG A 53 -10.84 -5.44 16.62
CA ARG A 53 -12.01 -5.45 15.75
C ARG A 53 -12.01 -6.58 14.74
N GLY A 54 -11.02 -7.47 14.79
CA GLY A 54 -10.77 -8.52 13.80
C GLY A 54 -9.51 -8.25 12.98
N CYS A 55 -9.21 -9.17 12.09
CA CYS A 55 -7.94 -9.21 11.39
C CYS A 55 -7.79 -8.11 10.32
N VAL A 56 -6.59 -7.51 10.26
CA VAL A 56 -6.21 -6.42 9.36
C VAL A 56 -4.96 -6.82 8.60
N ALA A 57 -4.98 -6.62 7.28
CA ALA A 57 -3.81 -6.77 6.44
C ALA A 57 -3.14 -5.44 6.10
N VAL A 58 -1.82 -5.48 5.90
CA VAL A 58 -1.01 -4.38 5.37
C VAL A 58 -0.20 -4.89 4.18
N LEU A 59 -0.32 -4.21 3.04
CA LEU A 59 0.41 -4.52 1.81
C LEU A 59 0.73 -3.25 1.00
N HIS A 60 1.56 -3.36 -0.03
CA HIS A 60 1.98 -2.18 -0.78
C HIS A 60 0.98 -1.71 -1.84
N GLY A 61 0.53 -2.60 -2.74
CA GLY A 61 -0.28 -2.31 -3.93
C GLY A 61 -1.76 -2.65 -3.75
N GLU A 62 -2.17 -3.86 -4.14
CA GLU A 62 -3.54 -4.36 -3.91
C GLU A 62 -3.61 -5.90 -3.94
N VAL A 63 -4.75 -6.44 -3.51
CA VAL A 63 -5.15 -7.83 -3.80
C VAL A 63 -5.91 -7.87 -5.13
N PRO A 64 -5.60 -8.81 -6.04
CA PRO A 64 -6.29 -8.99 -7.31
C PRO A 64 -7.82 -8.99 -7.18
N ARG A 65 -8.49 -8.45 -8.20
CA ARG A 65 -9.96 -8.35 -8.20
C ARG A 65 -10.60 -9.74 -8.25
N GLY A 66 -11.44 -10.04 -7.28
CA GLY A 66 -12.19 -11.31 -7.22
C GLY A 66 -11.43 -12.46 -6.56
N MET A 67 -10.23 -12.20 -6.05
CA MET A 67 -9.46 -13.11 -5.20
C MET A 67 -9.80 -12.86 -3.73
N ASP A 68 -9.88 -13.90 -2.92
CA ASP A 68 -9.97 -13.78 -1.47
C ASP A 68 -8.58 -13.68 -0.83
N TRP A 69 -8.56 -13.48 0.48
CA TRP A 69 -7.31 -13.27 1.21
C TRP A 69 -6.44 -14.53 1.29
N GLU A 70 -7.05 -15.71 1.44
CA GLU A 70 -6.33 -16.98 1.58
C GLU A 70 -5.61 -17.34 0.27
N ASP A 71 -6.31 -17.26 -0.86
CA ASP A 71 -5.73 -17.47 -2.20
C ASP A 71 -4.60 -16.48 -2.48
N PHE A 72 -4.75 -15.22 -2.02
CA PHE A 72 -3.73 -14.20 -2.17
C PHE A 72 -2.46 -14.53 -1.38
N VAL A 73 -2.59 -14.93 -0.11
CA VAL A 73 -1.44 -15.32 0.73
C VAL A 73 -0.76 -16.55 0.12
N ALA A 74 -1.52 -17.57 -0.27
CA ALA A 74 -0.97 -18.75 -0.93
C ALA A 74 -0.22 -18.37 -2.21
N GLY A 75 -0.77 -17.47 -3.04
CA GLY A 75 -0.10 -16.98 -4.25
C GLY A 75 1.24 -16.28 -3.95
N LEU A 76 1.30 -15.47 -2.89
CA LEU A 76 2.55 -14.84 -2.45
C LEU A 76 3.59 -15.86 -2.00
N GLU A 77 3.19 -16.87 -1.23
CA GLU A 77 4.08 -17.93 -0.74
C GLU A 77 4.64 -18.81 -1.87
N HIS A 78 3.83 -19.07 -2.90
CA HIS A 78 4.25 -19.82 -4.08
C HIS A 78 5.05 -18.97 -5.08
N GLY A 79 5.19 -17.66 -4.85
CA GLY A 79 5.89 -16.76 -5.74
C GLY A 79 5.17 -16.55 -7.08
N ASP A 80 3.83 -16.59 -7.08
CA ASP A 80 3.04 -16.30 -8.27
C ASP A 80 3.34 -14.88 -8.78
N ALA A 81 3.77 -14.79 -10.04
CA ALA A 81 4.24 -13.54 -10.62
C ALA A 81 3.13 -12.48 -10.75
N ASP A 82 1.89 -12.90 -11.04
CA ASP A 82 0.76 -11.98 -11.20
C ASP A 82 0.28 -11.47 -9.83
N VAL A 83 0.29 -12.34 -8.82
CA VAL A 83 -0.01 -11.96 -7.43
C VAL A 83 1.05 -11.00 -6.90
N LEU A 84 2.34 -11.27 -7.13
CA LEU A 84 3.44 -10.39 -6.74
C LEU A 84 3.37 -9.03 -7.45
N GLU A 85 3.12 -9.02 -8.77
CA GLU A 85 2.94 -7.76 -9.52
C GLU A 85 1.76 -6.96 -8.99
N SER A 86 0.64 -7.61 -8.65
CA SER A 86 -0.51 -6.91 -8.05
C SER A 86 -0.19 -6.38 -6.64
N CYS A 87 0.47 -7.19 -5.80
CA CYS A 87 0.86 -6.82 -4.44
C CYS A 87 1.87 -5.66 -4.40
N LEU A 88 2.75 -5.54 -5.39
CA LEU A 88 3.77 -4.49 -5.45
C LEU A 88 3.36 -3.30 -6.29
N ARG A 89 2.56 -3.50 -7.34
CA ARG A 89 2.36 -2.48 -8.39
C ARG A 89 0.91 -2.27 -8.79
N GLY A 90 0.00 -3.10 -8.28
CA GLY A 90 -1.43 -3.06 -8.57
C GLY A 90 -2.10 -1.75 -8.18
N ARG A 91 -3.12 -1.39 -8.96
CA ARG A 91 -3.90 -0.13 -8.84
C ARG A 91 -5.27 -0.22 -9.54
N GLU A 92 -5.64 -1.40 -10.01
CA GLU A 92 -6.83 -1.63 -10.82
C GLU A 92 -8.11 -1.46 -9.99
N ARG A 93 -8.10 -1.82 -8.71
CA ARG A 93 -9.24 -1.58 -7.80
C ARG A 93 -9.53 -0.09 -7.71
N LEU A 94 -8.48 0.72 -7.52
CA LEU A 94 -8.60 2.18 -7.40
C LEU A 94 -9.01 2.82 -8.72
N LYS A 95 -8.36 2.47 -9.84
CA LYS A 95 -8.74 2.97 -11.18
C LYS A 95 -10.19 2.69 -11.55
N ARG A 96 -10.72 1.54 -11.13
CA ARG A 96 -12.07 1.09 -11.49
C ARG A 96 -13.13 1.42 -10.43
N GLY A 97 -12.73 2.00 -9.29
CA GLY A 97 -13.63 2.25 -8.16
C GLY A 97 -14.28 0.98 -7.62
N ASP A 98 -13.56 -0.14 -7.63
CA ASP A 98 -14.11 -1.46 -7.28
C ASP A 98 -14.25 -1.64 -5.77
N SER A 99 -15.49 -1.53 -5.28
CA SER A 99 -15.85 -1.58 -3.87
C SER A 99 -16.27 -2.97 -3.35
N ARG A 100 -16.12 -4.04 -4.14
CA ARG A 100 -16.56 -5.40 -3.76
C ARG A 100 -15.81 -6.00 -2.57
N GLY A 101 -14.69 -5.39 -2.17
CA GLY A 101 -13.84 -5.86 -1.06
C GLY A 101 -13.00 -7.09 -1.41
N VAL A 102 -12.41 -7.68 -0.38
CA VAL A 102 -11.63 -8.93 -0.39
C VAL A 102 -12.17 -9.80 0.75
N PRO A 103 -12.78 -10.96 0.48
CA PRO A 103 -13.23 -11.89 1.51
C PRO A 103 -12.07 -12.48 2.32
N GLY A 104 -12.35 -12.95 3.54
CA GLY A 104 -11.35 -13.60 4.40
C GLY A 104 -10.45 -12.64 5.19
N ILE A 105 -10.69 -11.32 5.09
CA ILE A 105 -9.94 -10.31 5.85
C ILE A 105 -10.83 -9.12 6.22
N GLY A 106 -10.74 -8.62 7.45
CA GLY A 106 -11.60 -7.55 7.92
C GLY A 106 -11.30 -6.19 7.28
N ARG A 107 -10.00 -5.90 7.06
CA ARG A 107 -9.54 -4.65 6.46
C ARG A 107 -8.18 -4.84 5.80
N ILE A 108 -7.94 -4.14 4.70
CA ILE A 108 -6.63 -4.07 4.04
C ILE A 108 -6.16 -2.62 4.01
N PHE A 109 -4.95 -2.36 4.47
CA PHE A 109 -4.23 -1.11 4.25
C PHE A 109 -3.26 -1.26 3.08
N ALA A 110 -3.42 -0.38 2.09
CA ALA A 110 -2.62 -0.37 0.87
C ALA A 110 -2.04 1.03 0.60
N GLY A 111 -0.86 1.05 -0.01
CA GLY A 111 -0.17 2.27 -0.44
C GLY A 111 -0.09 2.35 -1.97
N HIS A 112 1.11 2.72 -2.45
CA HIS A 112 1.55 2.73 -3.85
C HIS A 112 0.90 3.73 -4.80
N THR A 113 -0.42 3.90 -4.75
CA THR A 113 -1.13 4.77 -5.69
C THR A 113 -1.64 6.02 -4.98
N PRO A 114 -0.90 7.14 -5.06
CA PRO A 114 -1.41 8.43 -4.64
C PRO A 114 -2.71 8.78 -5.36
N GLN A 115 -3.78 9.03 -4.62
CA GLN A 115 -5.09 9.28 -5.23
C GLN A 115 -5.16 10.68 -5.84
N PRO A 116 -5.57 10.85 -7.10
CA PRO A 116 -5.90 12.16 -7.65
C PRO A 116 -7.23 12.67 -7.05
N ALA A 117 -7.44 13.98 -7.10
CA ALA A 117 -8.76 14.53 -6.83
C ALA A 117 -9.79 14.06 -7.86
N ALA A 118 -11.04 13.87 -7.43
CA ALA A 118 -12.16 13.51 -8.30
C ALA A 118 -12.42 14.50 -9.46
N SER A 119 -11.86 15.73 -9.38
CA SER A 119 -11.90 16.71 -10.46
C SER A 119 -10.60 16.67 -11.29
N SER A 120 -10.74 16.21 -12.53
CA SER A 120 -9.68 16.03 -13.53
C SER A 120 -8.99 17.32 -13.99
N SER A 121 -9.46 18.49 -13.57
CA SER A 121 -8.84 19.79 -13.85
C SER A 121 -7.88 20.28 -12.78
N SER A 122 -7.79 19.58 -11.63
CA SER A 122 -7.00 20.03 -10.50
C SER A 122 -5.72 19.22 -10.31
N ARG A 123 -4.59 19.91 -10.14
CA ARG A 123 -3.30 19.37 -9.64
C ARG A 123 -3.37 18.91 -8.17
N GLN A 124 -4.53 18.48 -7.70
CA GLN A 124 -4.85 18.26 -6.31
C GLN A 124 -4.95 16.76 -6.01
N PHE A 125 -4.47 16.34 -4.84
CA PHE A 125 -4.57 14.95 -4.40
C PHE A 125 -5.89 14.69 -3.68
N GLY A 126 -6.48 13.53 -3.95
CA GLY A 126 -7.64 12.86 -3.35
C GLY A 126 -7.61 12.85 -1.83
N GLY A 127 -6.44 12.53 -1.28
CA GLY A 127 -6.32 12.04 0.09
C GLY A 127 -6.40 10.51 0.11
N ALA A 128 -6.51 9.93 1.30
CA ALA A 128 -6.77 8.51 1.44
C ALA A 128 -8.17 8.16 0.91
N ALA A 129 -8.36 6.91 0.45
CA ALA A 129 -9.60 6.43 -0.13
C ALA A 129 -9.98 5.05 0.42
N ARG A 130 -11.28 4.75 0.39
CA ARG A 130 -11.84 3.45 0.82
C ARG A 130 -12.68 2.84 -0.28
N LEU A 131 -12.40 1.59 -0.63
CA LEU A 131 -13.15 0.77 -1.59
C LEU A 131 -13.44 -0.61 -0.96
N GLY A 132 -14.67 -0.81 -0.48
CA GLY A 132 -15.01 -1.99 0.32
C GLY A 132 -14.23 -2.00 1.64
N ASN A 133 -13.58 -3.12 1.96
CA ASN A 133 -12.63 -3.25 3.07
C ASN A 133 -11.18 -2.86 2.71
N CYS A 134 -10.92 -2.31 1.51
CA CYS A 134 -9.58 -1.86 1.10
C CYS A 134 -9.41 -0.35 1.32
N TYR A 135 -8.34 0.03 2.01
CA TYR A 135 -8.05 1.37 2.47
C TYR A 135 -6.72 1.83 1.85
N ALA A 136 -6.81 2.66 0.82
CA ALA A 136 -5.65 3.27 0.19
C ALA A 136 -5.22 4.49 1.00
N THR A 137 -4.10 4.41 1.69
CA THR A 137 -3.60 5.45 2.59
C THR A 137 -2.52 6.33 1.94
N ASP A 138 -2.05 6.00 0.74
CA ASP A 138 -1.12 6.85 0.01
C ASP A 138 -1.82 8.14 -0.44
N SER A 139 -1.56 9.22 0.30
CA SER A 139 -2.00 10.57 -0.01
C SER A 139 -0.89 11.46 -0.56
N GLY A 140 0.23 10.87 -1.00
CA GLY A 140 1.26 11.57 -1.77
C GLY A 140 2.16 12.50 -0.96
N ALA A 141 2.56 12.13 0.25
CA ALA A 141 3.33 12.96 1.18
C ALA A 141 4.51 13.71 0.55
N VAL A 142 5.28 13.03 -0.31
CA VAL A 142 6.43 13.62 -1.02
C VAL A 142 6.04 14.82 -1.89
N PHE A 143 4.84 14.83 -2.46
CA PHE A 143 4.32 15.93 -3.27
C PHE A 143 3.88 17.13 -2.41
N ALA A 144 3.53 16.89 -1.15
CA ALA A 144 3.28 17.97 -0.19
C ALA A 144 4.58 18.70 0.14
N GLU A 145 5.68 17.94 0.29
CA GLU A 145 6.98 18.48 0.67
C GLU A 145 7.71 19.14 -0.50
N LEU A 146 7.88 18.42 -1.62
CA LEU A 146 8.72 18.88 -2.73
C LEU A 146 8.02 19.84 -3.69
N SER A 147 6.68 19.86 -3.70
CA SER A 147 5.90 20.59 -4.72
C SER A 147 4.70 21.33 -4.16
N ASN A 148 4.53 21.36 -2.84
CA ASN A 148 3.41 22.01 -2.14
C ASN A 148 2.04 21.69 -2.78
N ARG A 149 1.86 20.44 -3.24
CA ARG A 149 0.63 20.03 -3.94
C ARG A 149 -0.52 20.00 -2.96
N ARG A 150 -1.56 20.79 -3.22
CA ARG A 150 -2.76 20.82 -2.38
C ARG A 150 -3.36 19.42 -2.25
N GLY A 151 -3.77 19.08 -1.03
CA GLY A 151 -4.36 17.78 -0.71
C GLY A 151 -3.35 16.66 -0.46
N ALA A 152 -2.08 16.83 -0.83
CA ALA A 152 -1.04 15.87 -0.52
C ALA A 152 -0.69 15.92 0.97
N ALA A 153 -0.49 14.76 1.60
CA ALA A 153 -0.12 14.65 3.01
C ALA A 153 0.57 13.30 3.31
N LEU A 154 1.15 13.20 4.49
CA LEU A 154 1.42 11.93 5.15
C LEU A 154 0.16 11.49 5.89
N THR A 155 -0.41 10.34 5.53
CA THR A 155 -1.53 9.74 6.25
C THR A 155 -1.03 8.66 7.18
N MET A 156 -1.44 8.73 8.45
CA MET A 156 -1.23 7.68 9.44
C MET A 156 -2.59 7.27 9.99
N ALA A 157 -2.81 5.96 10.14
CA ALA A 157 -4.08 5.42 10.58
C ALA A 157 -3.85 4.37 11.67
N ASN A 158 -4.59 4.49 12.77
CA ASN A 158 -4.66 3.45 13.79
C ASN A 158 -5.40 2.25 13.20
N MET A 159 -4.85 1.04 13.26
CA MET A 159 -5.45 -0.13 12.60
C MET A 159 -6.93 -0.36 12.98
N ALA A 160 -7.32 0.01 14.20
CA ALA A 160 -8.67 -0.11 14.72
C ALA A 160 -9.58 1.12 14.46
N PHE A 161 -9.15 2.13 13.69
CA PHE A 161 -9.94 3.36 13.49
C PHE A 161 -11.32 3.07 12.86
N GLN A 162 -12.33 3.86 13.23
CA GLN A 162 -13.72 3.71 12.82
C GLN A 162 -13.87 3.61 11.30
N THR A 163 -14.64 2.62 10.83
CA THR A 163 -14.71 2.22 9.41
C THR A 163 -15.04 3.39 8.47
N GLY A 164 -15.83 4.36 8.93
CA GLY A 164 -16.23 5.55 8.18
C GLY A 164 -15.24 6.73 8.21
N SER A 165 -14.16 6.70 8.99
CA SER A 165 -13.33 7.92 9.17
C SER A 165 -12.50 8.33 7.95
N LEU A 166 -12.53 7.54 6.86
CA LEU A 166 -11.97 7.94 5.57
C LEU A 166 -12.99 8.50 4.57
N THR A 167 -14.24 8.75 4.99
CA THR A 167 -15.28 9.31 4.11
C THR A 167 -15.60 10.79 4.45
N SER A 168 -14.94 11.72 3.74
CA SER A 168 -15.26 13.16 3.54
C SER A 168 -15.10 14.17 4.71
N PRO A 169 -14.75 15.47 4.46
CA PRO A 169 -13.88 16.04 3.42
C PRO A 169 -12.41 16.07 3.86
N ARG A 170 -11.50 16.48 2.95
CA ARG A 170 -10.05 16.49 3.17
C ARG A 170 -9.66 17.33 4.39
N GLU A 171 -9.03 16.68 5.36
CA GLU A 171 -8.29 17.39 6.40
C GLU A 171 -7.14 18.21 5.78
N GLU A 172 -7.04 19.47 6.20
CA GLU A 172 -5.91 20.34 5.87
C GLU A 172 -4.67 19.95 6.68
N GLY A 173 -3.50 20.28 6.15
CA GLY A 173 -2.21 19.95 6.78
C GLY A 173 -1.39 18.91 6.02
N ARG A 174 -0.11 18.82 6.38
CA ARG A 174 0.87 17.89 5.79
C ARG A 174 0.87 16.52 6.44
N VAL A 175 0.24 16.37 7.60
CA VAL A 175 0.10 15.10 8.33
C VAL A 175 -1.37 14.94 8.71
N ARG A 176 -1.93 13.75 8.47
CA ARG A 176 -3.31 13.39 8.78
C ARG A 176 -3.32 12.14 9.64
N LEU A 177 -4.01 12.22 10.77
CA LEU A 177 -4.09 11.15 11.75
C LEU A 177 -5.53 10.62 11.80
N HIS A 178 -5.70 9.33 11.54
CA HIS A 178 -6.98 8.64 11.73
C HIS A 178 -6.87 7.74 12.95
N ASP A 179 -7.11 8.29 14.13
CA ASP A 179 -6.89 7.65 15.44
C ASP A 179 -8.18 7.37 16.22
N GLN A 180 -9.34 7.84 15.73
CA GLN A 180 -10.64 7.57 16.34
C GLN A 180 -10.99 6.08 16.23
N THR A 181 -10.70 5.32 17.29
CA THR A 181 -10.97 3.89 17.38
C THR A 181 -12.45 3.59 17.59
N ALA A 182 -12.84 2.36 17.28
CA ALA A 182 -14.15 1.82 17.60
C ALA A 182 -14.00 0.37 18.06
N ASP A 183 -14.98 -0.16 18.79
CA ASP A 183 -14.98 -1.57 19.21
C ASP A 183 -15.83 -2.46 18.30
N ALA A 184 -16.66 -1.86 17.44
CA ALA A 184 -17.52 -2.60 16.53
C ALA A 184 -16.66 -3.44 15.55
N PRO A 185 -16.98 -4.72 15.31
CA PRO A 185 -16.23 -5.57 14.40
C PRO A 185 -16.00 -4.93 13.02
N LEU A 186 -14.89 -5.28 12.38
CA LEU A 186 -14.73 -5.06 10.94
C LEU A 186 -15.86 -5.85 10.23
N GLY A 187 -16.44 -5.27 9.18
CA GLY A 187 -17.67 -5.80 8.57
C GLY A 187 -17.52 -7.24 8.04
N ALA A 188 -18.58 -7.76 7.40
CA ALA A 188 -18.71 -9.16 6.97
C ALA A 188 -17.56 -9.73 6.09
N TYR A 189 -16.60 -8.91 5.66
CA TYR A 189 -15.39 -9.33 4.97
C TYR A 189 -14.47 -10.21 5.84
N ALA A 190 -14.58 -10.12 7.17
CA ALA A 190 -13.82 -10.94 8.11
C ALA A 190 -14.36 -12.38 8.27
N GLU A 191 -15.57 -12.69 7.77
CA GLU A 191 -16.16 -14.02 7.94
C GLU A 191 -16.08 -14.83 6.63
N ALA A 192 -15.19 -15.82 6.65
CA ALA A 192 -15.28 -17.01 5.81
C ALA A 192 -15.26 -18.26 6.69
N GLU A 193 -16.00 -18.27 7.81
CA GLU A 193 -16.31 -19.52 8.49
C GLU A 193 -17.63 -19.42 9.27
N GLN A 194 -18.73 -19.74 8.58
CA GLN A 194 -19.87 -20.37 9.24
C GLN A 194 -20.04 -21.74 8.60
N THR A 195 -19.42 -22.73 9.22
CA THR A 195 -19.75 -24.13 8.99
C THR A 195 -21.26 -24.29 9.19
N ALA A 196 -22.00 -24.52 8.11
CA ALA A 196 -23.39 -24.93 8.22
C ALA A 196 -23.47 -26.21 9.08
N PRO A 197 -24.47 -26.37 9.96
CA PRO A 197 -24.62 -27.61 10.70
C PRO A 197 -24.89 -28.73 9.70
N ARG A 198 -24.09 -29.80 9.79
CA ARG A 198 -24.39 -31.06 9.11
C ARG A 198 -25.72 -31.58 9.67
N GLY A 199 -26.77 -31.42 8.89
CA GLY A 199 -28.06 -32.11 9.04
C GLY A 199 -28.18 -33.19 7.98
#